data_AF-A0A644YZJ8-F1
#
_entry.id   AF-A0A644YZJ8-F1
#
_cell.length_a   1.000
_cell.length_b   1.000
_cell.length_c   1.000
_cell.angle_alpha   90.00
_cell.angle_beta   90.00
_cell.angle_gamma   90.00
#
_symmetry.space_group_name_H-M   'P 1'
#
loop_
_entity.id
_entity.type
_entity.pdbx_description
1 polymer ?
#
loop_
_entity_poly.entity_id
_entity_poly.type
_entity_poly.pdbx_seq_one_letter_code
_entity_poly.pdbx_strand_id
1 'polypeptide(L)'
;MKKYIVARKSVKPYMDSPIIDEVVSITTQKKQLLVLDEQDALSIKGKRVAIIDDVISTGESIKAIERLVESAGGIIAAKAAILAEGDAANRNDIIFLEKLPLFED
;
A
#
# COMPACT_ATOMS: atom_id res chain seq x y z
N MET A 1 -13.23 9.37 -16.30
CA MET A 1 -12.49 8.17 -15.81
C MET A 1 -12.77 8.01 -14.31
N LYS A 2 -12.86 6.77 -13.80
CA LYS A 2 -12.88 6.57 -12.33
C LYS A 2 -11.50 6.96 -11.78
N LYS A 3 -11.45 7.77 -10.72
CA LYS A 3 -10.21 8.26 -10.12
C LYS A 3 -9.53 7.11 -9.36
N TYR A 4 -8.24 6.92 -9.56
CA TYR A 4 -7.36 6.15 -8.69
C TYR A 4 -6.27 7.08 -8.15
N ILE A 5 -5.64 6.66 -7.06
CA ILE A 5 -4.65 7.45 -6.32
C ILE A 5 -3.39 6.60 -6.20
N VAL A 6 -2.23 7.26 -6.32
CA VAL A 6 -0.93 6.58 -6.29
C VAL A 6 -0.12 7.09 -5.11
N ALA A 7 0.05 6.26 -4.09
CA ALA A 7 1.04 6.51 -3.05
C ALA A 7 2.45 6.49 -3.66
N ARG A 8 3.30 7.45 -3.29
CA ARG A 8 4.64 7.63 -3.87
C ARG A 8 5.71 7.14 -2.91
N LYS A 9 6.83 6.67 -3.44
CA LYS A 9 7.99 6.22 -2.65
C LYS A 9 8.89 7.36 -2.10
N SER A 10 8.55 8.60 -2.42
CA SER A 10 9.22 9.80 -1.94
C SER A 10 8.34 11.03 -2.15
N VAL A 11 8.56 12.06 -1.33
CA VAL A 11 7.92 13.38 -1.48
C VAL A 11 8.28 13.95 -2.85
N LYS A 12 7.28 14.53 -3.53
CA LYS A 12 7.45 15.18 -4.83
C LYS A 12 7.33 16.69 -4.70
N PRO A 13 8.00 17.49 -5.53
CA PRO A 13 8.00 18.96 -5.40
C PRO A 13 6.62 19.61 -5.53
N TYR A 14 5.65 18.91 -6.14
CA TYR A 14 4.28 19.38 -6.30
C TYR A 14 3.38 19.10 -5.09
N MET A 15 3.86 18.32 -4.12
CA MET A 15 3.05 17.93 -2.97
C MET A 15 3.03 19.06 -1.95
N ASP A 16 1.84 19.37 -1.48
CA ASP A 16 1.63 20.26 -0.34
C ASP A 16 1.20 19.41 0.86
N SER A 17 1.86 19.60 1.99
CA SER A 17 1.55 18.94 3.27
C SER A 17 1.20 17.43 3.19
N PRO A 18 2.04 16.58 2.56
CA PRO A 18 1.70 15.17 2.35
C PRO A 18 1.74 14.36 3.65
N ILE A 19 0.90 13.32 3.73
CA ILE A 19 0.98 12.30 4.78
C ILE A 19 2.11 11.33 4.41
N ILE A 20 3.00 11.07 5.35
CA ILE A 20 4.19 10.23 5.15
C ILE A 20 4.15 9.08 6.16
N ASP A 21 4.44 7.88 5.68
CA ASP A 21 4.60 6.69 6.51
C ASP A 21 5.94 5.99 6.16
N GLU A 22 6.60 5.45 7.18
CA GLU A 22 7.85 4.70 7.04
C GLU A 22 7.56 3.19 7.05
N VAL A 23 8.08 2.49 6.05
CA VAL A 23 8.10 1.02 6.00
C VAL A 23 9.54 0.53 6.01
N VAL A 24 9.84 -0.44 6.86
CA VAL A 24 11.14 -1.12 6.82
C VAL A 24 11.03 -2.28 5.83
N SER A 25 11.74 -2.17 4.71
CA SER A 25 11.83 -3.28 3.76
C SER A 25 12.63 -4.41 4.40
N ILE A 26 12.04 -5.61 4.45
CA ILE A 26 12.69 -6.79 5.05
C ILE A 26 13.94 -7.19 4.25
N THR A 27 13.83 -7.24 2.91
CA THR A 27 14.91 -7.68 2.03
C THR A 27 16.11 -6.75 2.01
N THR A 28 15.92 -5.44 2.18
CA THR A 28 17.01 -4.46 2.11
C THR A 28 17.42 -3.89 3.46
N GLN A 29 16.63 -4.10 4.51
CA GLN A 29 16.69 -3.39 5.79
C GLN A 29 16.76 -1.86 5.66
N LYS A 30 16.39 -1.33 4.48
CA LYS A 30 16.35 0.11 4.22
C LYS A 30 14.96 0.61 4.56
N LYS A 31 14.93 1.74 5.25
CA LYS A 31 13.72 2.54 5.39
C LYS A 31 13.26 2.98 4.01
N GLN A 32 12.02 2.68 3.68
CA GLN A 32 11.31 3.22 2.54
C GLN A 32 10.21 4.14 3.05
N LEU A 33 9.95 5.21 2.31
CA LEU A 33 8.86 6.13 2.58
C LEU A 33 7.70 5.80 1.65
N LEU A 34 6.49 5.82 2.18
CA LEU A 34 5.27 5.91 1.38
C LEU A 34 4.60 7.24 1.69
N VAL A 35 4.15 7.91 0.63
CA VAL A 35 3.71 9.30 0.70
C VAL A 35 2.37 9.44 -0.02
N LEU A 36 1.41 10.08 0.63
CA LEU A 36 0.11 10.42 0.08
C LEU A 36 -0.04 11.95 0.06
N ASP A 37 -0.31 12.51 -1.12
CA ASP A 37 -0.54 13.96 -1.27
C ASP A 37 -1.79 14.42 -0.50
N GLU A 38 -1.80 15.67 -0.02
CA GLU A 38 -2.94 16.22 0.73
C GLU A 38 -4.24 16.16 -0.08
N GLN A 39 -4.22 16.51 -1.38
CA GLN A 39 -5.43 16.51 -2.20
C GLN A 39 -5.98 15.09 -2.38
N ASP A 40 -5.10 14.11 -2.45
CA ASP A 40 -5.49 12.70 -2.54
C ASP A 40 -6.04 12.19 -1.21
N ALA A 41 -5.42 12.55 -0.08
CA ALA A 41 -5.92 12.26 1.27
C ALA A 41 -7.33 12.84 1.50
N LEU A 42 -7.53 14.12 1.17
CA LEU A 42 -8.84 14.78 1.25
C LEU A 42 -9.87 14.06 0.37
N SER A 43 -9.46 13.56 -0.79
CA SER A 43 -10.37 12.90 -1.71
C SER A 43 -10.85 11.51 -1.27
N ILE A 44 -10.18 10.87 -0.30
CA ILE A 44 -10.56 9.56 0.26
C ILE A 44 -11.21 9.62 1.64
N LYS A 45 -11.21 10.79 2.30
CA LYS A 45 -11.82 10.98 3.61
C LYS A 45 -13.29 10.52 3.63
N GLY A 46 -13.60 9.62 4.57
CA GLY A 46 -14.93 9.00 4.75
C GLY A 46 -15.34 8.00 3.66
N LYS A 47 -14.45 7.68 2.70
CA LYS A 47 -14.76 6.77 1.60
C LYS A 47 -14.23 5.37 1.87
N ARG A 48 -14.88 4.39 1.25
CA ARG A 48 -14.41 3.00 1.16
C ARG A 48 -13.29 2.91 0.13
N VAL A 49 -12.10 2.50 0.55
CA VAL A 49 -10.87 2.43 -0.26
C VAL A 49 -10.46 0.97 -0.45
N ALA A 50 -10.16 0.59 -1.69
CA ALA A 50 -9.47 -0.66 -1.99
C ALA A 50 -7.99 -0.37 -2.24
N ILE A 51 -7.10 -1.10 -1.56
CA ILE A 51 -5.66 -1.04 -1.78
C ILE A 51 -5.32 -2.09 -2.84
N ILE A 52 -4.62 -1.67 -3.89
CA ILE A 52 -4.28 -2.52 -5.05
C ILE A 52 -2.76 -2.51 -5.23
N ASP A 53 -2.17 -3.69 -5.38
CA ASP A 53 -0.75 -3.88 -5.69
C ASP A 53 -0.55 -4.95 -6.77
N ASP A 54 0.67 -5.09 -7.30
CA ASP A 54 0.99 -6.17 -8.25
C ASP A 54 1.28 -7.49 -7.51
N VAL A 55 2.20 -7.47 -6.55
CA VAL A 55 2.62 -8.62 -5.75
C VAL A 55 2.71 -8.21 -4.28
N ILE A 56 2.08 -8.98 -3.39
CA ILE A 56 2.24 -8.81 -1.94
C ILE A 56 3.11 -9.93 -1.40
N SER A 57 4.21 -9.55 -0.73
CA SER A 57 5.16 -10.46 -0.09
C SER A 57 4.87 -10.59 1.41
N THR A 58 5.70 -10.03 2.29
CA THR A 58 5.39 -10.02 3.73
C THR A 58 4.21 -9.12 4.12
N GLY A 59 3.87 -8.18 3.23
CA GLY A 59 2.76 -7.25 3.40
C GLY A 59 3.07 -6.03 4.27
N GLU A 60 4.34 -5.74 4.54
CA GLU A 60 4.76 -4.51 5.22
C GLU A 60 4.39 -3.24 4.43
N SER A 61 4.56 -3.25 3.11
CA SER A 61 4.13 -2.13 2.24
C SER A 61 2.62 -1.89 2.34
N ILE A 62 1.83 -2.98 2.35
CA ILE A 62 0.37 -2.90 2.52
C ILE A 62 0.01 -2.26 3.86
N LYS A 63 0.65 -2.67 4.96
CA LYS A 63 0.41 -2.06 6.29
C LYS A 63 0.71 -0.57 6.32
N ALA A 64 1.75 -0.12 5.62
CA ALA A 64 2.06 1.30 5.52
C ALA A 64 1.01 2.07 4.69
N ILE A 65 0.49 1.47 3.61
CA ILE A 65 -0.64 2.06 2.87
C ILE A 65 -1.92 2.09 3.73
N GLU A 66 -2.19 1.05 4.52
CA GLU A 66 -3.33 1.02 5.46
C GLU A 66 -3.26 2.23 6.41
N ARG A 67 -2.10 2.47 7.04
CA ARG A 67 -1.89 3.62 7.93
C ARG A 67 -2.06 4.96 7.23
N LEU A 68 -1.60 5.10 5.98
CA LEU A 68 -1.84 6.30 5.17
C LEU A 68 -3.34 6.53 4.89
N VAL A 69 -4.06 5.46 4.52
CA VAL A 69 -5.50 5.53 4.25
C VAL A 69 -6.28 5.88 5.52
N GLU A 70 -5.96 5.24 6.65
CA GLU A 70 -6.57 5.53 7.95
C GLU A 70 -6.28 6.95 8.42
N SER A 71 -5.04 7.42 8.27
CA SER A 71 -4.63 8.80 8.60
C SER A 71 -5.35 9.85 7.73
N ALA A 72 -5.65 9.51 6.48
CA ALA A 72 -6.48 10.32 5.60
C ALA A 72 -7.99 10.25 5.92
N GLY A 73 -8.39 9.42 6.89
CA GLY A 73 -9.78 9.17 7.26
C GLY A 73 -10.54 8.29 6.26
N GLY A 74 -9.83 7.55 5.42
CA GLY A 74 -10.41 6.52 4.54
C GLY A 74 -10.73 5.23 5.31
N ILE A 75 -11.63 4.43 4.75
CA ILE A 75 -12.07 3.15 5.33
C ILE A 75 -11.59 2.04 4.41
N ILE A 76 -10.65 1.22 4.88
CA ILE A 76 -10.12 0.09 4.10
C ILE A 76 -11.25 -0.93 3.92
N ALA A 77 -11.65 -1.14 2.67
CA ALA A 77 -12.73 -2.04 2.29
C ALA A 77 -12.21 -3.33 1.64
N ALA A 78 -11.01 -3.29 1.05
CA ALA A 78 -10.36 -4.44 0.44
C ALA A 78 -8.85 -4.21 0.30
N LYS A 79 -8.10 -5.31 0.29
CA LYS A 79 -6.68 -5.36 -0.10
C LYS A 79 -6.58 -6.41 -1.19
N ALA A 80 -6.06 -6.05 -2.35
CA ALA A 80 -5.97 -6.96 -3.47
C ALA A 80 -4.64 -6.85 -4.21
N ALA A 81 -4.16 -7.97 -4.73
CA ALA A 81 -3.03 -8.04 -5.63
C ALA A 81 -3.24 -9.09 -6.71
N ILE A 82 -2.42 -9.06 -7.75
CA ILE A 82 -2.44 -10.13 -8.76
C ILE A 82 -1.87 -11.40 -8.13
N LEU A 83 -0.71 -11.28 -7.47
CA LEU A 83 -0.01 -12.40 -6.85
C LEU A 83 0.26 -12.15 -5.36
N ALA A 84 0.34 -13.25 -4.61
CA ALA A 84 0.88 -13.25 -3.25
C ALA A 84 2.05 -14.23 -3.16
N GLU A 85 3.13 -13.83 -2.49
CA GLU A 85 4.31 -14.67 -2.24
C GLU A 85 4.61 -14.73 -0.74
N GLY A 86 5.42 -15.71 -0.32
CA GLY A 86 5.86 -15.85 1.06
C GLY A 86 4.70 -15.84 2.07
N ASP A 87 4.82 -15.04 3.12
CA ASP A 87 3.84 -14.98 4.22
C ASP A 87 2.46 -14.49 3.76
N ALA A 88 2.35 -13.60 2.76
CA ALA A 88 1.05 -13.14 2.29
C ALA A 88 0.23 -14.19 1.57
N ALA A 89 0.87 -15.21 0.99
CA ALA A 89 0.15 -16.33 0.36
C ALA A 89 -0.68 -17.16 1.36
N ASN A 90 -0.47 -16.96 2.67
CA ASN A 90 -1.18 -17.61 3.77
C ASN A 90 -2.13 -16.66 4.52
N ARG A 91 -2.22 -15.40 4.10
CA ARG A 91 -3.08 -14.39 4.71
C ARG A 91 -4.51 -14.47 4.16
N ASN A 92 -5.50 -14.40 5.06
CA ASN A 92 -6.92 -14.42 4.69
C ASN A 92 -7.51 -13.01 4.50
N ASP A 93 -6.74 -11.96 4.75
CA ASP A 93 -7.17 -10.55 4.66
C ASP A 93 -6.77 -9.89 3.32
N ILE A 94 -6.23 -10.67 2.38
CA ILE A 94 -5.79 -10.22 1.06
C ILE A 94 -6.51 -11.04 -0.01
N ILE A 95 -7.05 -10.37 -1.02
CA ILE A 95 -7.62 -10.99 -2.22
C ILE A 95 -6.51 -11.09 -3.27
N PHE A 96 -6.14 -12.29 -3.68
CA PHE A 96 -5.14 -12.48 -4.74
C PHE A 96 -5.56 -13.60 -5.70
N LEU A 97 -5.02 -13.59 -6.92
CA LEU A 97 -5.40 -14.54 -7.96
C LEU A 97 -4.59 -15.82 -7.91
N GLU A 98 -3.29 -15.74 -7.60
CA GLU A 98 -2.42 -16.91 -7.57
C GLU A 98 -1.24 -16.72 -6.61
N LYS A 99 -0.66 -17.84 -6.15
CA LYS A 99 0.57 -17.84 -5.36
C LYS A 99 1.79 -17.76 -6.27
N LEU A 100 2.70 -16.84 -6.00
CA LEU A 100 4.00 -16.77 -6.66
C LEU A 100 5.01 -17.61 -5.85
N PRO A 101 5.63 -18.66 -6.44
CA PRO A 101 6.63 -19.46 -5.74
C PRO A 101 7.89 -18.66 -5.44
N LEU A 102 8.49 -18.92 -4.28
CA LEU A 102 9.82 -18.43 -3.94
C LEU A 102 10.88 -19.40 -4.50
N PHE A 103 11.97 -18.85 -5.01
CA PHE A 103 13.11 -19.61 -5.50
C PHE A 103 14.28 -19.41 -4.54
N GLU A 104 14.97 -20.49 -4.21
CA GLU A 104 16.28 -20.44 -3.55
C GLU A 104 17.35 -20.42 -4.65
N ASP A 105 18.42 -19.64 -4.44
CA ASP A 105 19.60 -19.63 -5.31
C ASP A 105 20.46 -20.89 -5.08
#